data_AF-A0A1E5BK78-F1
#
_entry.id   AF-A0A1E5BK78-F1
#
_cell.length_a   1.000
_cell.length_b   1.000
_cell.length_c   1.000
_cell.angle_alpha   90.00
_cell.angle_beta   90.00
_cell.angle_gamma   90.00
#
_symmetry.space_group_name_H-M   'P 1'
#
loop_
_entity.id
_entity.type
_entity.pdbx_description
1 polymer ?
#
loop_
_entity_poly.entity_id
_entity_poly.type
_entity_poly.pdbx_seq_one_letter_code
_entity_poly.pdbx_strand_id
1 'polypeptide(L)' 'MNERYIRALVKLTRVANADLLNATIDHILYGETQSGSANKHGVKQEAVARLAKRIIGLDRQVSDIIKLKNNT' A
#
# COMPACT_ATOMS: atom_id res chain seq x y z
N MET A 1 6.63 -0.13 7.88
CA MET A 1 5.19 0.19 7.89
C MET A 1 4.44 -0.94 8.59
N ASN A 2 3.30 -0.67 9.24
CA ASN A 2 2.41 -1.71 9.77
C ASN A 2 1.08 -1.73 9.01
N GLU A 3 0.27 -2.77 9.20
CA GLU A 3 -0.98 -2.95 8.44
C GLU A 3 -1.96 -1.79 8.65
N ARG A 4 -2.14 -1.35 9.91
CA ARG A 4 -3.01 -0.24 10.26
C ARG A 4 -2.63 1.04 9.50
N TYR A 5 -1.33 1.31 9.37
CA TYR A 5 -0.81 2.44 8.63
C TYR A 5 -1.04 2.31 7.12
N ILE A 6 -0.80 1.13 6.54
CA ILE A 6 -1.08 0.89 5.11
C ILE A 6 -2.56 1.09 4.80
N ARG A 7 -3.46 0.53 5.63
CA ARG A 7 -4.91 0.72 5.48
C ARG A 7 -5.29 2.21 5.58
N ALA A 8 -4.63 2.99 6.44
CA ALA A 8 -4.83 4.43 6.52
C ALA A 8 -4.35 5.16 5.25
N LEU A 9 -3.18 4.81 4.70
CA LEU A 9 -2.70 5.36 3.43
C LEU A 9 -3.65 5.03 2.28
N VAL A 10 -4.23 3.82 2.26
CA VAL A 10 -5.22 3.44 1.24
C VAL A 10 -6.52 4.21 1.37
N LYS A 11 -6.94 4.64 2.57
CA LYS A 11 -8.08 5.58 2.70
C LYS A 11 -7.83 6.93 2.01
N LEU A 12 -6.57 7.33 1.84
CA LEU A 12 -6.18 8.51 1.05
C LEU A 12 -6.16 8.23 -0.46
N THR A 13 -6.28 6.97 -0.85
CA THR A 13 -6.44 6.54 -2.24
C THR A 13 -7.91 6.24 -2.54
N ARG A 14 -8.37 6.48 -3.77
CA ARG A 14 -9.72 6.08 -4.22
C ARG A 14 -9.87 4.57 -4.45
N VAL A 15 -9.10 3.72 -3.77
CA VAL A 15 -9.17 2.27 -3.93
C VAL A 15 -10.34 1.73 -3.12
N ALA A 16 -11.36 1.22 -3.81
CA ALA A 16 -12.57 0.65 -3.21
C ALA A 16 -12.52 -0.88 -3.05
N ASN A 17 -11.56 -1.56 -3.67
CA ASN A 17 -11.49 -3.03 -3.68
C ASN A 17 -10.67 -3.54 -2.48
N ALA A 18 -11.32 -4.27 -1.57
CA ALA A 18 -10.73 -4.84 -0.37
C ALA A 18 -9.70 -5.96 -0.68
N ASP A 19 -9.96 -6.78 -1.68
CA ASP A 19 -9.07 -7.87 -2.10
C ASP A 19 -7.75 -7.33 -2.66
N LEU A 20 -7.84 -6.24 -3.43
CA LEU A 20 -6.64 -5.55 -3.93
C LEU A 20 -5.81 -4.95 -2.78
N LEU A 21 -6.47 -4.39 -1.76
CA LEU A 21 -5.80 -3.90 -0.56
C LEU A 21 -5.11 -5.04 0.20
N ASN A 22 -5.80 -6.15 0.43
CA ASN A 22 -5.25 -7.29 1.15
C ASN A 22 -4.09 -7.94 0.39
N ALA A 23 -4.20 -8.12 -0.94
CA ALA A 23 -3.09 -8.57 -1.78
C ALA A 23 -1.88 -7.63 -1.69
N THR A 24 -2.12 -6.33 -1.66
CA THR A 24 -1.05 -5.34 -1.55
C THR A 24 -0.40 -5.35 -0.17
N ILE A 25 -1.18 -5.58 0.90
CA ILE A 25 -0.67 -5.78 2.26
C ILE A 25 0.24 -7.01 2.30
N ASP A 26 -0.20 -8.13 1.72
CA ASP A 26 0.56 -9.37 1.71
C ASP A 26 1.91 -9.21 0.99
N HIS A 27 1.91 -8.48 -0.13
CA HIS A 27 3.13 -8.15 -0.84
C HIS A 27 4.06 -7.23 -0.03
N ILE A 28 3.55 -6.14 0.56
CA ILE A 28 4.39 -5.13 1.22
C ILE A 28 4.90 -5.58 2.60
N LEU A 29 4.05 -6.27 3.39
CA LEU A 29 4.35 -6.58 4.78
C LEU A 29 4.87 -8.00 5.00
N TYR A 30 4.34 -8.98 4.27
CA TYR A 30 4.68 -10.38 4.48
C TYR A 30 5.69 -10.90 3.45
N GLY A 31 6.13 -10.05 2.52
CA GLY A 31 7.15 -10.40 1.54
C GLY A 31 6.66 -11.36 0.46
N GLU A 32 5.34 -11.54 0.31
CA GLU A 32 4.79 -12.33 -0.79
C GLU A 32 5.17 -11.68 -2.13
N THR A 33 5.37 -12.50 -3.16
CA THR A 33 5.55 -11.97 -4.52
C THR A 33 4.26 -11.29 -4.98
N GLN A 34 4.37 -10.33 -5.90
CA GLN A 34 3.19 -9.66 -6.46
C GLN A 34 2.23 -10.64 -7.12
N SER A 35 2.76 -11.67 -7.80
CA SER A 35 1.96 -12.70 -8.44
C SER A 35 1.33 -13.65 -7.42
N GLY A 36 2.07 -14.05 -6.37
CA GLY A 36 1.56 -14.92 -5.31
C GLY A 36 0.39 -14.29 -4.56
N SER A 37 0.58 -13.06 -4.09
CA SER A 37 -0.47 -12.30 -3.39
C SER A 37 -1.66 -11.98 -4.31
N ALA A 38 -1.43 -11.62 -5.57
CA ALA A 38 -2.51 -11.38 -6.52
C ALA A 38 -3.37 -12.64 -6.76
N ASN A 39 -2.74 -13.80 -6.93
CA ASN A 39 -3.42 -15.08 -7.11
C ASN A 39 -4.22 -15.47 -5.86
N LYS A 40 -3.65 -15.29 -4.67
CA LYS A 40 -4.28 -15.59 -3.37
C LYS A 40 -5.60 -14.85 -3.17
N HIS A 41 -5.68 -13.62 -3.64
CA HIS A 41 -6.84 -12.73 -3.47
C HIS A 41 -7.68 -12.56 -4.75
N GLY A 42 -7.39 -13.32 -5.82
CA GLY A 42 -8.16 -13.27 -7.07
C GLY A 42 -8.12 -11.94 -7.80
N VAL A 43 -7.03 -11.17 -7.67
CA VAL A 43 -6.85 -9.87 -8.32
C VAL A 43 -5.74 -9.92 -9.39
N LYS A 44 -5.67 -8.88 -10.22
CA LYS A 44 -4.60 -8.76 -11.23
C LYS A 44 -3.29 -8.32 -10.59
N GLN A 45 -2.18 -9.00 -10.92
CA GLN A 45 -0.84 -8.64 -10.44
C GLN A 45 -0.48 -7.18 -10.71
N GLU A 46 -0.81 -6.65 -11.88
CA GLU A 46 -0.50 -5.27 -12.25
C GLU A 46 -1.25 -4.26 -11.38
N ALA A 47 -2.43 -4.63 -10.87
CA ALA A 47 -3.16 -3.81 -9.92
C ALA A 47 -2.42 -3.75 -8.57
N VAL A 48 -1.92 -4.89 -8.08
CA VAL A 48 -1.10 -4.97 -6.87
C VAL A 48 0.17 -4.13 -7.02
N ALA A 49 0.88 -4.26 -8.14
CA ALA A 49 2.09 -3.49 -8.42
C ALA A 49 1.83 -1.97 -8.44
N ARG A 50 0.76 -1.53 -9.11
CA ARG A 50 0.38 -0.11 -9.16
C ARG A 50 0.02 0.43 -7.79
N LEU A 51 -0.77 -0.31 -7.01
CA LEU A 51 -1.17 0.12 -5.67
C LEU A 51 0.02 0.14 -4.72
N ALA A 52 0.89 -0.86 -4.77
CA ALA A 52 2.11 -0.91 -3.96
C ALA A 52 3.00 0.31 -4.21
N LYS A 53 3.28 0.63 -5.48
CA LYS A 53 4.06 1.82 -5.86
C LYS A 53 3.42 3.11 -5.31
N ARG A 54 2.09 3.21 -5.36
CA ARG A 54 1.35 4.38 -4.86
C ARG A 54 1.45 4.49 -3.34
N ILE A 55 1.30 3.39 -2.59
CA ILE A 55 1.42 3.37 -1.13
C ILE A 55 2.83 3.77 -0.69
N ILE A 56 3.87 3.25 -1.35
CA ILE A 56 5.26 3.63 -1.08
C ILE A 56 5.49 5.12 -1.38
N GLY A 57 4.90 5.64 -2.47
CA GLY A 57 4.95 7.07 -2.77
C GLY A 57 4.28 7.93 -1.69
N LEU A 58 3.11 7.52 -1.22
CA LEU A 58 2.38 8.19 -0.15
C LEU A 58 3.16 8.16 1.18
N ASP A 59 3.79 7.04 1.51
CA ASP A 59 4.62 6.93 2.72
C ASP A 59 5.77 7.95 2.73
N ARG A 60 6.43 8.13 1.58
CA ARG A 60 7.45 9.17 1.41
C ARG A 60 6.88 10.58 1.58
N GLN A 61 5.75 10.87 0.93
CA GLN A 61 5.09 12.17 1.06
C GLN A 61 4.66 12.46 2.51
N VAL A 62 4.10 11.48 3.22
CA VAL A 62 3.74 11.62 4.62
C VAL A 62 4.97 11.86 5.48
N SER A 63 6.06 11.14 5.24
CA SER A 63 7.34 11.35 5.93
C SER A 63 7.87 12.76 5.72
N ASP A 64 7.80 13.30 4.50
CA ASP A 64 8.26 14.65 4.18
C ASP A 64 7.34 15.73 4.77
N ILE A 65 6.02 15.51 4.79
CA ILE A 65 5.05 16.39 5.47
C ILE A 65 5.30 16.41 6.98
N ILE A 66 5.60 15.26 7.59
CA ILE A 66 5.91 15.18 9.03
C ILE A 66 7.18 15.99 9.34
N LYS A 67 8.22 15.90 8.50
CA LYS A 67 9.42 16.75 8.65
C LYS A 67 9.07 18.22 8.54
N LEU A 68 8.30 18.62 7.53
CA LEU A 68 7.86 20.02 7.36
C LEU A 68 7.05 20.54 8.55
N LYS A 69 6.16 19.71 9.12
CA LYS A 69 5.34 20.06 10.28
C LYS A 69 6.17 20.19 11.57
N ASN A 70 7.18 19.34 11.73
CA ASN A 70 7.99 19.26 12.93
C ASN A 70 9.23 20.17 12.90
N ASN A 71 9.55 20.77 11.74
CA ASN A 71 10.51 21.87 11.69
C ASN A 71 9.90 23.10 12.43
N THR A 72 10.50 23.72 13.44
CA THR A 72 11.88 23.73 13.98
C THR A 72 13.03 23.68 12.97
#